data_AF-A0A7C2WA45-F1
#
_entry.id   AF-A0A7C2WA45-F1
#
_cell.length_a   1.000
_cell.length_b   1.000
_cell.length_c   1.000
_cell.angle_alpha   90.00
_cell.angle_beta   90.00
_cell.angle_gamma   90.00
#
_symmetry.space_group_name_H-M   'P 1'
#
loop_
_entity.id
_entity.type
_entity.pdbx_description
1 polymer ?
#
loop_
_entity_poly.entity_id
_entity_poly.type
_entity_poly.pdbx_seq_one_letter_code
_entity_poly.pdbx_strand_id
1 'polypeptide(L)' 'MQRKRRPYIGMHFKCCNAYLRIYLNRAGTAFEGHCPKCLRRVRVAVAKGGAKARFWSAE' A
#
# COMPACT_ATOMS: atom_id res chain seq x y z
N MET A 1 1.59 26.76 5.75
CA MET A 1 1.79 25.71 4.73
C MET A 1 1.13 24.41 5.18
N GLN A 2 0.07 23.92 4.51
CA GLN A 2 -0.50 22.60 4.81
C GLN A 2 0.43 21.51 4.26
N ARG A 3 1.03 20.69 5.14
CA ARG A 3 1.74 19.47 4.73
C ARG A 3 0.72 18.52 4.10
N LYS A 4 0.70 18.40 2.77
CA LYS A 4 -0.16 17.44 2.05
C LYS A 4 0.13 16.04 2.61
N ARG A 5 -0.87 15.43 3.27
CA ARG A 5 -0.76 14.08 3.79
C ARG A 5 -0.61 13.12 2.61
N ARG A 6 0.45 12.32 2.61
CA ARG A 6 0.71 11.36 1.54
C ARG A 6 -0.40 10.29 1.52
N PRO A 7 -1.05 10.01 0.38
CA PRO A 7 -2.07 8.97 0.30
C PRO A 7 -1.51 7.62 0.73
N TYR A 8 -2.32 6.85 1.46
CA TYR A 8 -1.97 5.52 1.94
C TYR A 8 -3.16 4.57 1.85
N ILE A 9 -2.85 3.28 1.78
CA ILE A 9 -3.81 2.18 1.95
C ILE A 9 -3.31 1.24 3.05
N GLY A 10 -4.24 0.57 3.70
CA GLY A 10 -3.96 -0.51 4.64
C GLY A 10 -3.66 -1.81 3.88
N MET A 11 -2.57 -2.47 4.26
CA MET A 11 -2.14 -3.74 3.69
C MET A 11 -1.93 -4.76 4.80
N HIS A 12 -2.67 -5.86 4.72
CA HIS A 12 -2.50 -7.05 5.54
C HIS A 12 -1.60 -8.04 4.81
N PHE A 13 -0.38 -8.22 5.30
CA PHE A 13 0.55 -9.22 4.82
C PHE A 13 0.22 -10.57 5.48
N LYS A 14 -0.50 -11.44 4.77
CA LYS A 14 -0.85 -12.78 5.26
C LYS A 14 0.39 -13.63 5.53
N CYS A 15 1.47 -13.44 4.76
CA CYS A 15 2.75 -14.16 4.93
C CYS A 15 3.36 -14.06 6.34
N CYS A 16 3.10 -13.00 7.09
CA CYS A 16 3.64 -12.76 8.43
C CYS A 16 2.58 -12.31 9.43
N ASN A 17 1.31 -12.40 9.02
CA ASN A 17 0.13 -11.86 9.70
C ASN A 17 0.34 -10.44 10.23
N ALA A 18 0.91 -9.56 9.39
CA ALA A 18 1.27 -8.19 9.77
C ALA A 18 0.42 -7.18 9.01
N TYR A 19 -0.13 -6.19 9.73
CA TYR A 19 -0.92 -5.11 9.12
C TYR A 19 -0.14 -3.79 9.17
N LEU A 20 0.04 -3.15 8.02
CA LEU A 20 0.72 -1.86 7.93
C LEU A 20 0.14 -0.99 6.81
N ARG A 21 0.53 0.29 6.81
CA ARG A 21 0.13 1.25 5.79
C ARG A 21 1.19 1.34 4.71
N ILE A 22 0.80 1.11 3.46
CA ILE A 22 1.65 1.34 2.29
C ILE A 22 1.24 2.65 1.62
N TYR A 23 2.22 3.39 1.11
CA TYR A 23 2.02 4.74 0.62
C TYR A 23 2.07 4.79 -0.90
N LEU A 24 1.38 5.77 -1.47
CA LEU A 24 1.45 6.04 -2.90
C LEU A 24 2.89 6.44 -3.25
N ASN A 25 3.44 5.83 -4.29
CA ASN A 25 4.75 6.18 -4.80
C ASN A 25 4.81 7.61 -5.34
N ARG A 26 6.01 8.13 -5.56
CA ARG A 26 6.19 9.53 -6.00
C ARG A 26 5.63 9.79 -7.40
N ALA A 27 5.57 8.76 -8.24
CA ALA A 27 4.99 8.82 -9.58
C ALA A 27 3.45 8.82 -9.57
N GLY A 28 2.80 8.48 -8.45
CA GLY A 28 1.34 8.35 -8.37
C GLY A 28 0.77 7.13 -9.09
N THR A 29 1.59 6.15 -9.45
CA THR A 29 1.22 5.00 -10.28
C THR A 29 0.94 3.73 -9.48
N ALA A 30 1.46 3.62 -8.26
CA ALA A 30 1.26 2.45 -7.42
C ALA A 30 1.42 2.76 -5.93
N PHE A 31 0.70 2.02 -5.09
CA PHE A 31 1.01 1.91 -3.67
C PHE A 31 2.05 0.82 -3.48
N GLU A 32 3.17 1.19 -2.88
CA GLU A 32 4.33 0.31 -2.75
C GLU A 32 4.73 0.17 -1.29
N GLY A 33 5.16 -1.03 -0.91
CA GLY A 33 5.65 -1.30 0.43
C GLY A 33 6.24 -2.69 0.54
N HIS A 34 6.61 -3.06 1.76
CA HIS A 34 7.20 -4.35 2.06
C HIS A 34 6.70 -4.86 3.40
N CYS A 35 6.64 -6.18 3.54
CA CYS A 35 6.41 -6.81 4.84
C CYS A 35 7.56 -6.44 5.80
N PRO A 36 7.29 -6.08 7.06
CA PRO A 36 8.32 -5.66 8.00
C PRO A 36 9.12 -6.86 8.55
N LYS A 37 8.60 -8.09 8.41
CA LYS A 37 9.28 -9.30 8.89
C LYS A 37 10.09 -10.01 7.81
N CYS A 38 9.47 -10.27 6.65
CA CYS A 38 10.11 -11.04 5.57
C CYS A 38 10.55 -10.19 4.36
N LEU A 39 10.34 -8.87 4.40
CA LEU A 39 10.71 -7.94 3.33
C LEU A 39 10.04 -8.24 1.97
N ARG A 40 8.98 -9.07 1.95
CA ARG A 40 8.19 -9.35 0.76
C ARG A 40 7.64 -8.05 0.19
N ARG A 41 8.01 -7.75 -1.06
CA ARG A 41 7.56 -6.55 -1.77
C ARG A 41 6.11 -6.70 -2.18
N VAL A 42 5.34 -5.63 -2.04
CA VAL A 42 3.97 -5.53 -2.56
C VAL A 42 3.85 -4.26 -3.40
N ARG A 43 3.11 -4.38 -4.50
CA ARG A 43 2.82 -3.28 -5.41
C ARG A 43 1.36 -3.36 -5.84
N VAL A 44 0.59 -2.36 -5.48
CA VAL A 44 -0.81 -2.22 -5.90
C VAL A 44 -0.89 -1.09 -6.93
N ALA A 45 -1.17 -1.42 -8.18
CA ALA A 45 -1.25 -0.44 -9.25
C ALA A 45 -2.49 0.47 -9.07
N VAL A 46 -2.33 1.75 -9.42
CA VAL A 46 -3.44 2.72 -9.47
C VAL A 46 -3.90 2.82 -10.92
N ALA A 47 -5.18 2.51 -11.16
CA ALA A 47 -5.79 2.57 -12.49
C ALA A 47 -7.08 3.40 -12.47
N LYS A 48 -7.40 4.02 -13.61
CA LYS A 48 -8.69 4.70 -13.83
C LYS A 48 -9.79 3.63 -13.86
N GLY A 49 -10.62 3.57 -12.82
CA GLY A 49 -11.59 2.48 -12.60
C GLY A 49 -11.16 1.45 -11.54
N GLY A 50 -10.03 1.67 -10.87
CA GLY A 50 -9.58 0.84 -9.75
C GLY A 50 -10.56 0.85 -8.56
N ALA A 51 -10.35 -0.08 -7.65
CA ALA A 51 -11.18 -0.19 -6.45
C ALA A 51 -10.95 0.99 -5.49
N LYS A 52 -12.03 1.48 -4.88
CA LYS A 52 -11.99 2.48 -3.80
C LYS A 52 -11.70 1.85 -2.42
N ALA A 53 -11.30 0.58 -2.38
CA ALA A 53 -11.02 -0.14 -1.16
C ALA A 53 -9.77 0.42 -0.46
N ARG A 54 -9.87 0.60 0.87
CA ARG A 54 -8.76 1.06 1.71
C ARG A 54 -7.97 -0.06 2.35
N PHE A 55 -8.55 -1.25 2.43
CA PHE A 55 -7.96 -2.43 3.07
C PHE A 55 -7.70 -3.48 2.00
N TRP A 56 -6.45 -3.92 1.94
CA TRP A 56 -5.97 -4.90 0.99
C TRP A 56 -5.22 -5.99 1.76
N SER A 57 -5.18 -7.18 1.19
CA SER A 57 -4.37 -8.28 1.72
C SER A 57 -3.41 -8.79 0.65
N ALA A 58 -2.17 -9.01 1.05
CA ALA A 58 -1.14 -9.66 0.24
C ALA A 58 -0.88 -11.06 0.80
N GLU A 59 -1.03 -12.07 -0.06
CA GLU A 59 -0.69 -13.47 0.21
C GLU A 59 0.76 -13.81 -0.08
#